data_AF-A0A9D9GEY3-F1
#
_entry.id   AF-A0A9D9GEY3-F1
#
_cell.length_a   1.000
_cell.length_b   1.000
_cell.length_c   1.000
_cell.angle_alpha   90.00
_cell.angle_beta   90.00
_cell.angle_gamma   90.00
#
_symmetry.space_group_name_H-M   'P 1'
#
loop_
_entity.id
_entity.type
_entity.pdbx_description
1 polymer ?
#
loop_
_entity_poly.entity_id
_entity_poly.type
_entity_poly.pdbx_seq_one_letter_code
_entity_poly.pdbx_strand_id
1 'polypeptide(L)'
;VLGAMVATFAIVLPSFMIMLVLCRLYLRLKGNAYIEGAFVGLRPVVVGLIASAALLLMNTDNFIDYKSYLLFVLALIGMFFKVHPILLIILAGCLGLVLY
;
A
#
# COMPACT_ATOMS: atom_id res chain seq x y z
N VAL A 1 -25.54 -14.37 -5.00
CA VAL A 1 -24.17 -14.77 -5.40
C VAL A 1 -23.82 -14.29 -6.80
N LEU A 2 -24.60 -14.62 -7.84
CA LEU A 2 -24.36 -14.14 -9.22
C LEU A 2 -24.20 -12.61 -9.33
N GLY A 3 -25.04 -11.83 -8.64
CA GLY A 3 -24.91 -10.37 -8.63
C GLY A 3 -23.59 -9.85 -8.04
N ALA A 4 -23.04 -10.51 -7.02
CA ALA A 4 -21.75 -10.14 -6.42
C ALA A 4 -20.57 -10.47 -7.36
N MET A 5 -20.66 -11.58 -8.10
CA MET A 5 -19.67 -11.92 -9.12
C MET A 5 -19.71 -10.91 -10.27
N VAL A 6 -20.89 -10.55 -10.77
CA VAL A 6 -21.02 -9.54 -11.84
C VAL A 6 -20.52 -8.16 -11.37
N ALA A 7 -20.84 -7.75 -10.14
CA ALA A 7 -20.39 -6.47 -9.59
C ALA A 7 -18.86 -6.39 -9.44
N THR A 8 -18.21 -7.45 -8.95
CA THR A 8 -16.74 -7.50 -8.83
C THR A 8 -16.05 -7.43 -10.19
N PHE A 9 -16.56 -8.16 -11.20
CA PHE A 9 -16.04 -8.06 -12.57
C PHE A 9 -16.24 -6.67 -13.17
N ALA A 10 -17.41 -6.05 -12.98
CA ALA A 10 -17.72 -4.73 -13.51
C ALA A 10 -16.80 -3.63 -12.94
N ILE A 11 -16.41 -3.71 -11.66
CA ILE A 11 -15.53 -2.72 -11.01
C ILE A 11 -14.06 -2.92 -11.44
N VAL A 12 -13.63 -4.16 -11.71
CA VAL A 12 -12.25 -4.45 -12.14
C VAL A 12 -12.02 -4.09 -13.60
N LEU A 13 -13.04 -4.23 -14.46
CA LEU A 13 -12.97 -3.95 -15.90
C LEU A 13 -12.43 -2.55 -16.26
N PRO A 14 -12.91 -1.43 -15.67
CA PRO A 14 -12.43 -0.10 -16.02
C PRO A 14 -10.93 0.09 -15.70
N SER A 15 -10.48 -0.39 -14.54
CA SER A 15 -9.06 -0.33 -14.16
C SER A 15 -8.19 -1.13 -15.11
N PHE A 16 -8.67 -2.30 -15.55
CA PHE A 16 -7.97 -3.14 -16.53
C PHE A 16 -7.88 -2.46 -17.90
N MET A 17 -8.96 -1.85 -18.38
CA MET A 17 -8.97 -1.08 -19.63
C MET A 17 -7.97 0.08 -19.61
N ILE A 18 -7.93 0.85 -18.53
CA ILE A 18 -6.96 1.96 -18.38
C ILE A 18 -5.53 1.42 -18.44
N MET A 19 -5.24 0.34 -17.73
CA MET A 19 -3.91 -0.27 -17.71
C MET A 19 -3.46 -0.74 -19.10
N LEU A 20 -4.35 -1.35 -19.88
CA LEU A 20 -4.04 -1.76 -21.25
C LEU A 20 -3.70 -0.58 -22.16
N VAL A 21 -4.45 0.52 -22.05
CA VAL A 21 -4.18 1.75 -22.81
C VAL A 21 -2.84 2.34 -22.40
N LEU A 22 -2.56 2.45 -21.10
CA LEU A 22 -1.28 2.93 -20.58
C LEU A 22 -0.11 2.07 -21.03
N CYS A 23 -0.26 0.75 -21.03
CA CYS A 23 0.79 -0.17 -21.46
C CYS A 23 1.08 -0.04 -22.96
N ARG A 24 0.04 0.09 -23.79
CA ARG A 24 0.21 0.36 -25.24
C ARG A 24 0.92 1.70 -25.49
N LEU A 25 0.53 2.74 -24.76
CA LEU A 25 1.15 4.07 -24.85
C LEU A 25 2.61 4.03 -24.39
N TYR A 26 2.89 3.32 -23.29
CA TYR A 26 4.24 3.09 -22.79
C TYR A 26 5.10 2.41 -23.86
N LEU A 27 4.68 1.27 -24.41
CA LEU A 27 5.47 0.53 -25.41
C LEU A 27 5.71 1.34 -26.69
N ARG A 28 4.77 2.21 -27.09
CA ARG A 28 4.92 3.10 -28.25
C ARG A 28 5.89 4.25 -28.00
N LEU A 29 5.99 4.74 -26.77
CA LEU A 29 6.82 5.88 -26.40
C LEU A 29 8.12 5.48 -25.66
N LYS A 30 8.30 4.18 -25.39
CA LYS A 30 9.49 3.58 -24.80
C LYS A 30 10.67 3.79 -25.76
N GLY A 31 11.54 4.74 -25.42
CA GLY A 31 12.65 5.18 -26.26
C GLY A 31 12.96 6.68 -26.10
N ASN A 32 11.99 7.46 -25.60
CA ASN A 32 12.22 8.85 -25.25
C ASN A 32 12.70 8.99 -23.79
N ALA A 33 13.83 9.66 -23.57
CA ALA A 33 14.47 9.80 -22.26
C ALA A 33 13.53 10.42 -21.18
N TYR A 34 12.60 11.28 -21.60
CA TYR A 34 11.61 11.89 -20.70
C TYR A 34 10.67 10.88 -20.03
N ILE A 35 10.26 9.84 -20.76
CA ILE A 35 9.32 8.85 -20.22
C ILE A 35 10.06 7.89 -19.30
N GLU A 36 11.25 7.47 -19.68
CA GLU A 36 12.11 6.66 -18.80
C GLU A 36 12.43 7.38 -17.49
N GLY A 37 12.74 8.68 -17.55
CA GLY A 37 12.91 9.52 -16.37
C GLY A 37 11.66 9.60 -15.49
N ALA A 38 10.47 9.72 -16.09
CA ALA A 38 9.21 9.71 -15.34
C ALA A 38 8.96 8.36 -14.63
N PHE A 39 9.28 7.23 -15.27
CA PHE A 39 9.18 5.90 -14.63
C PHE A 39 10.20 5.69 -13.50
N VAL A 40 11.40 6.27 -13.61
CA VAL A 40 12.36 6.28 -12.50
C VAL A 40 11.80 7.07 -11.32
N GLY A 41 11.13 8.20 -11.57
CA GLY A 41 10.44 9.00 -10.55
C GLY A 41 9.21 8.30 -9.93
N LEU A 42 8.59 7.35 -10.62
CA LEU A 42 7.41 6.64 -10.12
C LEU A 42 7.72 5.83 -8.85
N ARG A 43 8.88 5.16 -8.79
CA ARG A 43 9.30 4.38 -7.61
C ARG A 43 9.36 5.20 -6.32
N PRO A 44 10.12 6.32 -6.24
CA PRO A 44 10.17 7.14 -5.04
C PRO A 44 8.83 7.82 -4.73
N VAL A 45 8.01 8.14 -5.75
CA VAL A 45 6.64 8.66 -5.52
C VAL A 45 5.79 7.65 -4.75
N VAL A 46 5.80 6.37 -5.14
CA VAL A 46 5.04 5.33 -4.42
C VAL A 46 5.52 5.20 -2.97
N VAL A 47 6.82 5.22 -2.73
CA VAL A 47 7.37 5.19 -1.36
C VAL A 47 6.93 6.42 -0.56
N GLY A 48 6.93 7.61 -1.17
CA GLY A 48 6.46 8.84 -0.56
C GLY A 48 4.97 8.81 -0.22
N LEU A 49 4.13 8.23 -1.08
CA LEU A 49 2.69 8.05 -0.83
C LEU A 49 2.41 7.05 0.30
N ILE A 50 3.20 5.98 0.41
CA ILE A 50 3.09 5.04 1.54
C ILE A 50 3.51 5.73 2.83
N ALA A 51 4.61 6.49 2.81
CA ALA A 51 5.08 7.25 3.97
C ALA A 51 4.07 8.32 4.40
N SER A 52 3.42 9.01 3.45
CA SER A 52 2.40 10.01 3.78
C SER A 52 1.15 9.36 4.39
N ALA A 53 0.70 8.22 3.87
CA ALA A 53 -0.40 7.46 4.48
C ALA A 53 -0.05 7.02 5.91
N ALA A 54 1.19 6.59 6.16
CA ALA A 54 1.65 6.26 7.51
C ALA A 54 1.62 7.49 8.44
N LEU A 55 2.10 8.65 7.99
CA LEU A 55 2.05 9.89 8.78
C LEU A 55 0.62 10.38 9.04
N LEU A 56 -0.28 10.27 8.06
CA LEU A 56 -1.69 10.60 8.23
C LEU A 56 -2.37 9.74 9.30
N LEU A 57 -1.93 8.48 9.44
CA LEU A 57 -2.42 7.57 10.48
C LEU A 57 -1.74 7.81 11.83
N MET A 58 -0.67 8.60 11.92
CA MET A 58 -0.03 9.00 13.19
C MET A 58 -0.73 10.22 13.80
N ASN A 59 -2.03 10.11 14.04
CA ASN A 59 -2.81 11.12 14.75
C ASN A 59 -3.07 10.70 16.21
N THR A 60 -3.52 11.65 17.03
CA THR A 60 -3.85 11.42 18.45
C THR A 60 -4.99 10.43 18.64
N ASP A 61 -5.86 10.23 17.65
CA ASP A 61 -6.96 9.26 17.71
C ASP A 61 -6.49 7.81 17.49
N ASN A 62 -5.42 7.59 16.73
CA ASN A 62 -4.84 6.25 16.53
C ASN A 62 -3.74 5.95 17.57
N PHE A 63 -3.08 6.99 18.10
CA PHE A 63 -2.04 6.89 19.12
C PHE A 63 -2.49 7.49 20.46
N ILE A 64 -3.60 6.97 21.00
CA ILE A 64 -4.17 7.44 22.27
C ILE A 64 -3.37 6.91 23.47
N ASP A 65 -2.97 5.64 23.45
CA ASP A 65 -2.39 4.94 24.60
C ASP A 65 -0.91 4.59 24.43
N TYR A 66 -0.22 4.40 25.56
CA TYR A 66 1.16 3.88 25.59
C TYR A 66 1.28 2.51 24.88
N LYS A 67 0.19 1.74 24.82
CA LYS A 67 0.10 0.44 24.14
C LYS A 67 0.21 0.59 22.61
N SER A 68 -0.36 1.64 22.02
CA SER A 68 -0.25 1.91 20.57
C SER A 68 1.18 2.26 20.19
N TYR A 69 1.89 3.02 21.02
CA TYR A 69 3.32 3.28 20.85
C TYR A 69 4.15 1.99 20.97
N LEU A 70 3.80 1.10 21.91
CA LEU A 70 4.46 -0.21 22.04
C LEU A 70 4.28 -1.08 20.78
N LEU A 71 3.06 -1.18 20.26
CA LEU A 71 2.76 -1.93 19.04
C LEU A 71 3.49 -1.37 17.82
N PHE A 72 3.56 -0.04 17.70
CA PHE A 72 4.30 0.61 16.63
C PHE A 72 5.81 0.32 16.70
N VAL A 73 6.42 0.42 17.87
CA VAL A 73 7.85 0.12 18.07
C VAL A 73 8.13 -1.36 17.81
N LEU A 74 7.29 -2.27 18.30
CA LEU A 74 7.43 -3.71 18.03
C LEU A 74 7.31 -4.03 16.54
N ALA A 75 6.36 -3.41 15.84
CA ALA A 75 6.18 -3.60 14.40
C ALA A 75 7.39 -3.06 13.60
N LEU A 76 7.92 -1.91 14.01
CA LEU A 76 9.09 -1.28 13.40
C LEU A 76 10.36 -2.12 13.62
N ILE A 77 10.55 -2.66 14.82
CA ILE A 77 11.63 -3.61 15.11
C ILE A 77 11.47 -4.88 14.27
N GLY A 78 10.28 -5.47 14.22
CA GLY A 78 10.01 -6.67 13.41
C GLY A 78 10.33 -6.48 11.93
N MET A 79 10.17 -5.27 11.40
CA MET A 79 10.56 -4.92 10.03
C MET A 79 12.08 -5.03 9.83
N PHE A 80 12.90 -4.58 10.79
CA PHE A 80 14.35 -4.72 10.73
C PHE A 80 14.83 -6.18 10.81
N PHE A 81 14.07 -7.06 11.48
CA PHE A 81 14.34 -8.50 11.54
C PHE A 81 13.91 -9.27 10.28
N LYS A 82 13.56 -8.57 9.19
CA LYS A 82 13.08 -9.16 7.92
C LYS A 82 11.87 -10.09 8.08
N VAL A 83 11.03 -9.82 9.09
CA VAL A 83 9.76 -10.55 9.24
C VAL A 83 8.87 -10.21 8.06
N HIS A 84 8.16 -11.21 7.51
CA HIS A 84 7.23 -10.98 6.41
C HIS A 84 6.16 -9.95 6.82
N PRO A 85 5.94 -8.88 6.02
CA PRO A 85 4.98 -7.83 6.36
C PRO A 85 3.56 -8.35 6.66
N ILE A 86 3.13 -9.39 5.96
CA ILE A 86 1.83 -10.04 6.17
C ILE A 86 1.72 -10.61 7.59
N LEU A 87 2.79 -11.28 8.05
CA LEU A 87 2.84 -11.88 9.38
C LEU A 87 2.87 -10.81 10.47
N LEU A 88 3.58 -9.70 10.21
CA LEU A 88 3.58 -8.51 11.05
C LEU A 88 2.18 -7.89 11.20
N ILE A 89 1.43 -7.75 10.11
CA ILE A 89 0.05 -7.24 10.13
C ILE A 89 -0.85 -8.15 10.97
N ILE A 90 -0.74 -9.47 10.78
CA ILE A 90 -1.55 -10.44 11.54
C ILE A 90 -1.20 -10.38 13.04
N LEU A 91 0.09 -10.38 13.40
CA LEU A 91 0.52 -10.29 14.79
C LEU A 91 0.10 -8.97 15.45
N ALA A 92 0.25 -7.83 14.76
CA ALA A 92 -0.20 -6.54 15.25
C ALA A 92 -1.72 -6.51 15.43
N GLY A 93 -2.49 -7.11 14.53
CA GLY A 93 -3.94 -7.25 14.65
C GLY A 93 -4.36 -8.13 15.83
N CYS A 94 -3.72 -9.29 16.01
CA CYS A 94 -3.97 -10.18 17.14
C CYS A 94 -3.61 -9.52 18.48
N LEU A 95 -2.45 -8.84 18.57
CA LEU A 95 -2.06 -8.11 19.77
C LEU A 95 -3.00 -6.94 20.04
N GLY A 96 -3.47 -6.24 19.00
CA GLY A 96 -4.50 -5.21 19.10
C GLY A 96 -5.77 -5.73 19.77
N LEU A 97 -6.30 -6.88 19.33
CA LEU A 97 -7.49 -7.51 19.90
C LEU A 97 -7.33 -8.01 21.36
N VAL A 98 -6.10 -8.24 21.81
CA VAL A 98 -5.83 -8.69 23.19
C VAL A 98 -5.59 -7.50 24.12
N LEU A 99 -5.04 -6.41 23.60
CA LEU A 99 -4.65 -5.23 24.36
C LEU A 99 -5.77 -4.17 24.47
N TYR A 100 -6.73 -4.19 23.53
CA TYR A 100 -7.96 -3.38 23.46
C TYR A 100 -9.18 -4.29 23.44
#